data_AF-A0A2G9UGM1-F1
#
_entry.id   AF-A0A2G9UGM1-F1
#
_cell.length_a   1.000
_cell.length_b   1.000
_cell.length_c   1.000
_cell.angle_alpha   90.00
_cell.angle_beta   90.00
_cell.angle_gamma   90.00
#
_symmetry.space_group_name_H-M   'P 1'
#
loop_
_entity.id
_entity.type
_entity.pdbx_description
1 polymer ?
#
loop_
_entity_poly.entity_id
_entity_poly.type
_entity_poly.pdbx_seq_one_letter_code
_entity_poly.pdbx_strand_id
1 'polypeptide(L)'
;SSPRKSWFFSKNKQVAGFYQRYNGIGGAGANITIDVLTVKGAGHMVPFDRPGPSVQMITNFMFPGKSGVDYSSTANTNPDPSLSKFLGSATTGRLYFTAFMVIILRIFN
;
A
#
# COMPACT_ATOMS: atom_id res chain seq x y z
N SER A 1 -14.31 -13.17 -16.76
CA SER A 1 -13.00 -13.06 -16.09
C SER A 1 -12.32 -11.77 -16.54
N SER A 2 -11.51 -11.15 -15.69
CA SER A 2 -10.66 -10.01 -16.08
C SER A 2 -9.49 -10.49 -16.93
N PRO A 3 -8.95 -9.66 -17.85
CA PRO A 3 -7.64 -9.90 -18.45
C PRO A 3 -6.56 -10.06 -17.36
N ARG A 4 -5.53 -10.86 -17.67
CA ARG A 4 -4.33 -11.02 -16.84
C ARG A 4 -3.59 -9.68 -16.76
N LYS A 5 -3.26 -9.24 -15.54
CA LYS A 5 -2.56 -7.98 -15.27
C LYS A 5 -1.28 -8.24 -14.50
N SER A 6 -0.24 -7.46 -14.75
CA SER A 6 0.96 -7.47 -13.92
C SER A 6 0.69 -6.75 -12.60
N TRP A 7 1.32 -7.20 -11.52
CA TRP A 7 1.39 -6.47 -10.26
C TRP A 7 2.84 -6.17 -9.88
N PHE A 8 3.02 -5.08 -9.14
CA PHE A 8 4.34 -4.51 -8.88
C PHE A 8 4.65 -4.46 -7.39
N PHE A 9 5.89 -4.77 -7.04
CA PHE A 9 6.43 -4.68 -5.69
C PHE A 9 7.29 -3.43 -5.54
N SER A 10 7.18 -2.79 -4.37
CA SER A 10 7.99 -1.64 -3.95
C SER A 10 7.80 -0.36 -4.77
N LYS A 11 8.36 0.75 -4.27
CA LYS A 11 8.37 2.08 -4.92
C LYS A 11 9.04 2.05 -6.29
N ASN A 12 9.99 1.14 -6.50
CA ASN A 12 10.72 0.98 -7.75
C ASN A 12 9.91 0.25 -8.85
N LYS A 13 8.64 -0.08 -8.60
CA LYS A 13 7.71 -0.73 -9.54
C LYS A 13 8.32 -1.98 -10.20
N GLN A 14 8.97 -2.83 -9.42
CA GLN A 14 9.50 -4.08 -9.95
C GLN A 14 8.35 -5.07 -10.17
N VAL A 15 8.34 -5.76 -11.32
CA VAL A 15 7.29 -6.76 -11.60
C VAL A 15 7.42 -7.91 -10.60
N ALA A 16 6.43 -8.02 -9.73
CA ALA A 16 6.34 -9.05 -8.73
C ALA A 16 5.61 -10.29 -9.23
N GLY A 17 4.83 -10.15 -10.31
CA GLY A 17 4.24 -11.24 -11.07
C GLY A 17 2.98 -10.79 -11.79
N PHE A 18 2.03 -11.70 -11.96
CA PHE A 18 0.76 -11.45 -12.63
C PHE A 18 -0.40 -11.98 -11.82
N TYR A 19 -1.56 -11.33 -11.94
CA TYR A 19 -2.80 -11.79 -11.36
C TYR A 19 -3.94 -11.79 -12.38
N GLN A 20 -4.95 -12.62 -12.13
CA GLN A 20 -6.18 -12.67 -12.90
C GLN A 20 -7.38 -12.87 -11.98
N ARG A 21 -8.39 -12.00 -12.14
CA ARG A 21 -9.61 -11.99 -11.34
C ARG A 21 -10.74 -12.73 -12.06
N TYR A 22 -11.42 -13.59 -11.32
CA TYR A 22 -12.61 -14.32 -11.76
C TYR A 22 -13.77 -13.95 -10.84
N ASN A 23 -14.89 -13.55 -11.43
CA ASN A 23 -16.13 -13.27 -10.71
C ASN A 23 -17.16 -14.28 -11.18
N GLY A 24 -17.98 -14.80 -10.28
CA GLY A 24 -19.05 -15.74 -10.59
C GLY A 24 -20.07 -15.84 -9.47
N ILE A 25 -21.14 -16.59 -9.71
CA ILE A 25 -22.16 -16.90 -8.71
C ILE A 25 -21.93 -18.34 -8.26
N GLY A 26 -21.77 -18.54 -6.95
CA GLY A 26 -21.61 -19.86 -6.37
C GLY A 26 -22.90 -20.68 -6.40
N GLY A 27 -22.81 -21.98 -6.14
CA GLY A 27 -23.98 -22.88 -6.14
C GLY A 27 -25.08 -22.49 -5.14
N ALA A 28 -24.77 -21.66 -4.14
CA ALA A 28 -25.71 -21.11 -3.18
C ALA A 28 -26.25 -19.71 -3.55
N GLY A 29 -25.99 -19.22 -4.77
CA GLY A 29 -26.44 -17.89 -5.23
C GLY A 29 -25.58 -16.70 -4.76
N ALA A 30 -24.51 -16.94 -4.00
CA ALA A 30 -23.61 -15.89 -3.53
C ALA A 30 -22.64 -15.43 -4.64
N ASN A 31 -22.35 -14.13 -4.72
CA ASN A 31 -21.30 -13.59 -5.58
C ASN A 31 -19.92 -13.94 -5.00
N ILE A 32 -19.10 -14.61 -5.80
CA ILE A 32 -17.74 -15.05 -5.45
C ILE A 32 -16.75 -14.34 -6.37
N THR A 33 -15.67 -13.82 -5.77
CA THR A 33 -14.52 -13.28 -6.47
C THR A 33 -13.29 -14.08 -6.10
N ILE A 34 -12.56 -14.58 -7.10
CA ILE A 34 -11.34 -15.37 -6.93
C ILE A 34 -10.21 -14.68 -7.69
N ASP A 35 -9.15 -14.34 -6.96
CA ASP A 35 -7.92 -13.79 -7.53
C ASP A 35 -6.84 -14.86 -7.56
N VAL A 36 -6.35 -15.17 -8.76
CA VAL A 36 -5.24 -16.10 -8.98
C VAL A 36 -3.99 -15.29 -9.24
N LEU A 37 -2.95 -15.50 -8.44
CA LEU A 37 -1.69 -14.75 -8.50
C LEU A 37 -0.50 -15.65 -8.78
N THR A 38 0.49 -15.06 -9.45
CA THR A 38 1.82 -15.62 -9.62
C THR A 38 2.82 -14.68 -8.96
N VAL A 39 3.83 -15.26 -8.32
CA VAL A 39 4.95 -14.51 -7.72
C VAL A 39 6.23 -14.87 -8.48
N LYS A 40 6.82 -13.89 -9.14
CA LYS A 40 7.98 -14.05 -10.02
C LYS A 40 9.21 -14.47 -9.20
N GLY A 41 9.73 -15.66 -9.50
CA GLY A 41 10.94 -16.19 -8.87
C GLY A 41 10.72 -16.72 -7.45
N ALA A 42 9.48 -17.04 -7.08
CA ALA A 42 9.18 -17.82 -5.89
C ALA A 42 8.98 -19.29 -6.27
N GLY A 43 9.39 -20.21 -5.38
CA GLY A 43 9.11 -21.64 -5.47
C GLY A 43 7.86 -22.02 -4.69
N HIS A 44 7.88 -23.19 -4.06
CA HIS A 44 6.74 -23.73 -3.31
C HIS A 44 6.44 -22.90 -2.04
N MET A 45 7.49 -22.47 -1.33
CA MET A 45 7.37 -21.70 -0.10
C MET A 45 7.56 -20.22 -0.40
N VAL A 46 6.56 -19.64 -1.06
CA VAL A 46 6.56 -18.25 -1.54
C VAL A 46 6.99 -17.23 -0.47
N PRO A 47 6.50 -17.29 0.79
CA PRO A 47 6.94 -16.38 1.86
C PRO A 47 8.41 -16.52 2.23
N PHE A 48 9.01 -17.69 2.05
CA PHE A 48 10.43 -17.93 2.32
C PHE A 48 11.32 -17.41 1.17
N ASP A 49 10.94 -17.70 -0.08
CA ASP A 49 11.74 -17.31 -1.25
C ASP A 49 11.64 -15.81 -1.57
N ARG A 50 10.46 -15.22 -1.35
CA ARG A 50 10.13 -13.83 -1.69
C ARG A 50 9.39 -13.15 -0.55
N PRO A 51 10.04 -12.88 0.61
CA PRO A 51 9.35 -12.36 1.79
C PRO A 51 8.65 -11.02 1.54
N GLY A 52 9.32 -10.05 0.89
CA GLY A 52 8.75 -8.74 0.59
C GLY A 52 7.47 -8.79 -0.27
N PRO A 53 7.53 -9.36 -1.50
CA PRO A 53 6.35 -9.53 -2.34
C PRO A 53 5.24 -10.35 -1.68
N SER A 54 5.58 -11.35 -0.86
CA SER A 54 4.61 -12.18 -0.16
C SER A 54 3.83 -11.42 0.90
N VAL A 55 4.53 -10.62 1.71
CA VAL A 55 3.88 -9.73 2.69
C VAL A 55 2.95 -8.78 1.97
N GLN A 56 3.40 -8.13 0.91
CA GLN A 56 2.56 -7.22 0.13
C GLN A 56 1.32 -7.92 -0.47
N MET A 57 1.49 -9.12 -1.00
CA MET A 57 0.38 -9.91 -1.53
C MET A 57 -0.66 -10.22 -0.45
N ILE A 58 -0.21 -10.69 0.71
CA ILE A 58 -1.09 -11.08 1.82
C ILE A 58 -1.76 -9.84 2.44
N THR A 59 -1.03 -8.76 2.69
CA THR A 59 -1.59 -7.56 3.32
C THR A 59 -2.60 -6.86 2.41
N ASN A 60 -2.35 -6.78 1.11
CA ASN A 60 -3.30 -6.20 0.16
C ASN A 60 -4.55 -7.08 -0.02
N PHE A 61 -4.42 -8.40 0.12
CA PHE A 61 -5.56 -9.32 0.14
C PHE A 61 -6.41 -9.17 1.41
N MET A 62 -5.79 -9.13 2.58
CA MET A 62 -6.49 -9.02 3.87
C MET A 62 -7.12 -7.65 4.11
N PHE A 63 -6.48 -6.59 3.61
CA PHE A 63 -6.87 -5.20 3.85
C PHE A 63 -7.08 -4.45 2.53
N PRO A 64 -8.14 -4.78 1.78
CA PRO A 64 -8.45 -4.09 0.53
C PRO A 64 -8.82 -2.62 0.75
N GLY A 65 -8.53 -1.80 -0.26
CA GLY A 65 -9.01 -0.43 -0.29
C GLY A 65 -10.52 -0.35 -0.61
N LYS A 66 -11.06 0.88 -0.60
CA LYS A 66 -12.47 1.13 -0.94
C LYS A 66 -12.85 0.66 -2.36
N SER A 67 -11.88 0.66 -3.28
CA SER A 67 -12.06 0.21 -4.66
C SER A 67 -11.77 -1.29 -4.87
N GLY A 68 -11.55 -2.04 -3.78
CA GLY A 68 -11.21 -3.46 -3.79
C GLY A 68 -9.72 -3.75 -3.60
N VAL A 69 -9.33 -5.01 -3.84
CA VAL A 69 -7.95 -5.48 -3.70
C VAL A 69 -7.10 -4.93 -4.84
N ASP A 70 -6.03 -4.20 -4.48
CA ASP A 70 -4.95 -3.77 -5.37
C ASP A 70 -3.61 -4.34 -4.89
N TYR A 71 -3.09 -5.32 -5.62
CA TYR A 71 -1.84 -5.99 -5.28
C TYR A 71 -0.59 -5.14 -5.50
N SER A 72 -0.67 -4.02 -6.24
CA SER A 72 0.46 -3.12 -6.45
C SER A 72 0.55 -2.00 -5.41
N SER A 73 -0.42 -1.94 -4.48
CA SER A 73 -0.42 -0.97 -3.40
C SER A 73 0.74 -1.21 -2.43
N THR A 74 1.49 -0.16 -2.11
CA THR A 74 2.56 -0.18 -1.10
C THR A 74 2.10 0.37 0.26
N ALA A 75 0.79 0.62 0.44
CA ALA A 75 0.27 1.29 1.63
C ALA A 75 0.48 0.44 2.91
N ASN A 76 0.39 -0.88 2.78
CA ASN A 76 0.47 -1.84 3.90
C ASN A 76 1.68 -2.76 3.80
N THR A 77 2.76 -2.29 3.17
CA THR A 77 3.91 -3.14 2.80
C THR A 77 5.22 -2.66 3.42
N ASN A 78 5.21 -1.48 4.06
CA ASN A 78 6.38 -0.98 4.75
C ASN A 78 6.43 -1.55 6.17
N PRO A 79 7.47 -2.31 6.55
CA PRO A 79 7.61 -2.82 7.90
C PRO A 79 8.00 -1.73 8.90
N ASP A 80 8.45 -0.55 8.45
CA ASP A 80 8.84 0.51 9.37
C ASP A 80 7.62 0.95 10.18
N PRO A 81 7.69 0.91 11.52
CA PRO A 81 6.66 1.48 12.34
C PRO A 81 6.57 2.97 12.04
N SER A 82 5.36 3.47 11.81
CA SER A 82 5.17 4.91 11.62
C SER A 82 5.64 5.65 12.86
N LEU A 83 6.77 6.38 12.76
CA LEU A 83 7.26 7.23 13.83
C LEU A 83 6.27 8.37 14.15
N SER A 84 5.27 8.64 13.32
CA SER A 84 4.22 9.63 13.60
C SER A 84 3.45 9.39 14.90
N LYS A 85 3.43 8.14 15.38
CA LYS A 85 2.82 7.80 16.67
C LYS A 85 3.72 8.16 17.87
N PHE A 86 5.02 8.31 17.65
CA PHE A 86 6.02 8.66 18.66
C PHE A 86 6.45 10.13 18.59
N LEU A 87 6.46 10.71 17.40
CA LEU A 87 6.67 12.12 17.13
C LEU A 87 5.29 12.77 17.08
N GLY A 88 4.68 12.99 18.25
CA GLY A 88 3.41 13.71 18.34
C GLY A 88 3.47 15.00 17.53
N SER A 89 2.45 15.22 16.69
CA SER A 89 2.25 16.37 15.80
C SER A 89 2.92 17.66 16.30
N ALA A 90 4.19 17.86 15.95
CA ALA A 90 4.88 19.11 16.19
C ALA A 90 4.26 20.09 15.19
N THR A 91 3.45 21.00 15.71
CA THR A 91 2.62 21.94 14.96
C THR A 91 3.52 22.89 14.14
N THR A 92 3.94 22.44 12.96
CA THR A 92 4.78 23.19 12.01
C THR A 92 4.14 24.53 11.60
N GLY A 93 2.83 24.69 11.78
CA GLY A 93 2.10 25.92 11.46
C GLY A 93 2.31 27.10 12.41
N ARG A 94 2.79 26.90 13.65
CA ARG A 94 2.94 28.01 14.62
C ARG A 94 4.26 28.78 14.51
N LEU A 95 5.33 28.14 14.02
CA LEU A 95 6.66 28.76 13.94
C LEU A 95 6.76 29.80 12.82
N TYR A 96 6.09 29.57 11.68
CA TYR A 96 6.10 30.52 10.57
C TYR A 96 5.32 31.79 10.91
N PHE A 97 4.19 31.69 11.61
CA PHE A 97 3.36 32.85 11.94
C PHE A 97 4.04 33.77 12.97
N THR A 98 4.72 33.21 13.98
CA THR A 98 5.49 33.99 14.94
C THR A 98 6.73 34.62 14.31
N ALA A 99 7.44 33.89 13.44
CA ALA A 99 8.59 34.45 12.73
C ALA A 99 8.17 35.61 11.80
N PHE A 100 7.07 35.47 11.06
CA PHE A 100 6.57 36.51 10.17
C PHE A 100 6.07 37.74 10.96
N MET A 101 5.38 37.55 12.09
CA MET A 101 4.93 38.65 12.95
C MET A 101 6.09 39.40 13.60
N VAL A 102 7.14 38.69 14.05
CA VAL A 102 8.35 39.32 14.62
C VAL A 102 9.13 40.09 13.56
N ILE A 103 9.22 39.57 12.33
CA ILE A 103 9.86 40.27 11.21
C ILE A 103 9.06 41.53 10.83
N ILE A 104 7.73 41.45 10.77
CA ILE A 104 6.88 42.61 10.50
C ILE A 104 7.02 43.68 11.60
N LEU A 105 6.99 43.30 12.89
CA LEU A 105 7.18 44.26 13.98
C LEU A 105 8.56 44.93 13.97
N ARG A 106 9.60 44.27 13.45
CA ARG A 106 10.97 44.81 13.31
C ARG A 106 11.15 45.76 12.11
N ILE A 107 10.21 45.78 11.15
CA ILE A 107 10.25 46.65 9.97
C ILE A 107 9.51 47.98 10.22
N PHE A 108 8.59 48.02 11.19
CA PHE A 108 7.76 49.19 11.51
C PHE A 108 8.20 49.95 12.78
N ASN A 109 9.40 49.71 13.30
CA ASN A 109 10.03 50.45 14.41
C ASN A 109 11.49 50.73 14.08
#